data_AF-A0A1T5EN34-F1
#
_entry.id   AF-A0A1T5EN34-F1
#
_cell.length_a   1.000
_cell.length_b   1.000
_cell.length_c   1.000
_cell.angle_alpha   90.00
_cell.angle_beta   90.00
_cell.angle_gamma   90.00
#
_symmetry.space_group_name_H-M   'P 1'
#
loop_
_entity.id
_entity.type
_entity.pdbx_description
1 polymer ?
#
loop_
_entity_poly.entity_id
_entity_poly.type
_entity_poly.pdbx_seq_one_letter_code
_entity_poly.pdbx_strand_id
1 'polypeptide(L)'
;YPDIKIAYELSYGLCKIYNRQISPNVARAKLAQWFNQVEEVGFDAFSTVKRTFEKHYNTIVNYFQSRSTNAAAESFNAKIKDFRRQFRGVTDIKFFLYRLCKIYA
;
A
#
# COMPACT_ATOMS: atom_id res chain seq x y z
N TYR A 1 22.45 -17.39 2.38
CA TYR A 1 22.07 -15.97 2.58
C TYR A 1 21.04 -15.84 3.69
N PRO A 2 21.47 -15.76 4.95
CA PRO A 2 20.57 -15.66 6.11
C PRO A 2 19.74 -14.36 6.09
N ASP A 3 20.35 -13.23 5.71
CA ASP A 3 19.68 -11.92 5.76
C ASP A 3 18.51 -11.80 4.77
N ILE A 4 18.67 -12.34 3.55
CA ILE A 4 17.61 -12.38 2.53
C ILE A 4 16.43 -13.22 3.02
N LYS A 5 16.70 -14.34 3.71
CA LYS A 5 15.66 -15.18 4.28
C LYS A 5 14.88 -14.43 5.36
N ILE A 6 15.57 -13.74 6.26
CA ILE A 6 14.94 -12.94 7.33
C ILE A 6 14.10 -11.80 6.73
N ALA A 7 14.65 -11.08 5.75
CA ALA A 7 13.92 -10.02 5.05
C ALA A 7 12.65 -10.55 4.36
N TYR A 8 12.75 -11.73 3.72
CA TYR A 8 11.60 -12.41 3.13
C TYR A 8 10.56 -12.76 4.19
N GLU A 9 10.96 -13.36 5.31
CA GLU A 9 10.06 -13.74 6.40
C GLU A 9 9.33 -12.54 7.02
N LEU A 10 10.03 -11.42 7.23
CA LEU A 10 9.42 -10.16 7.69
C LEU A 10 8.38 -9.64 6.68
N SER A 11 8.72 -9.61 5.40
CA SER A 11 7.81 -9.16 4.33
C SER A 11 6.56 -10.05 4.22
N TYR A 12 6.77 -11.36 4.28
CA TYR A 12 5.71 -12.36 4.22
C TYR A 12 4.81 -12.30 5.46
N GLY A 13 5.39 -12.09 6.63
CA GLY A 13 4.67 -11.88 7.90
C GLY A 13 3.71 -10.70 7.80
N LEU A 14 4.16 -9.56 7.28
CA LEU A 14 3.31 -8.39 7.06
C LEU A 14 2.18 -8.69 6.07
N CYS A 15 2.48 -9.33 4.94
CA CYS A 15 1.49 -9.73 3.94
C CYS A 15 0.41 -10.64 4.54
N LYS A 16 0.81 -11.60 5.38
CA LYS A 16 -0.10 -12.52 6.09
C LYS A 16 -1.05 -11.79 7.03
N ILE A 17 -0.62 -10.69 7.66
CA ILE A 17 -1.50 -9.86 8.49
C ILE A 17 -2.59 -9.22 7.62
N TYR A 18 -2.21 -8.60 6.50
CA TYR A 18 -3.13 -7.89 5.60
C TYR A 18 -4.11 -8.80 4.86
N ASN A 19 -3.71 -10.03 4.53
CA ASN A 19 -4.57 -10.96 3.81
C ASN A 19 -5.64 -11.60 4.71
N ARG A 20 -5.43 -11.63 6.04
CA ARG A 20 -6.40 -12.20 6.98
C ARG A 20 -7.61 -11.29 7.19
N GLN A 21 -8.79 -11.91 7.31
CA GLN A 21 -10.00 -11.21 7.72
C GLN A 21 -10.04 -11.16 9.25
N ILE A 22 -9.48 -10.10 9.81
CA ILE A 22 -9.36 -9.88 11.26
C ILE A 22 -9.90 -8.50 11.61
N SER A 23 -10.39 -8.35 12.84
CA SER A 23 -10.86 -7.06 13.33
C SER A 23 -9.69 -6.07 13.51
N PRO A 24 -9.96 -4.76 13.48
CA PRO A 24 -8.93 -3.73 13.71
C PRO A 24 -8.12 -3.96 15.00
N ASN A 25 -8.75 -4.40 16.08
CA ASN A 25 -8.05 -4.64 17.36
C ASN A 25 -7.05 -5.80 17.27
N VAL A 26 -7.43 -6.89 16.58
CA VAL A 26 -6.52 -8.02 16.36
C VAL A 26 -5.39 -7.63 15.40
N ALA A 27 -5.68 -6.80 14.39
CA ALA A 27 -4.66 -6.27 13.49
C ALA A 27 -3.64 -5.40 14.22
N ARG A 28 -4.09 -4.51 15.13
CA ARG A 28 -3.20 -3.69 15.98
C ARG A 28 -2.21 -4.54 16.76
N ALA A 29 -2.69 -5.57 17.44
CA ALA A 29 -1.85 -6.47 18.22
C ALA A 29 -0.83 -7.22 17.34
N LYS A 30 -1.24 -7.69 16.16
CA LYS A 30 -0.33 -8.37 15.21
C LYS A 30 0.71 -7.44 14.61
N LEU A 31 0.34 -6.21 14.29
CA LEU A 31 1.28 -5.20 13.80
C LEU A 31 2.29 -4.82 14.88
N ALA A 32 1.86 -4.70 16.14
CA ALA A 32 2.78 -4.47 17.26
C ALA A 32 3.80 -5.60 17.40
N GLN A 33 3.36 -6.86 17.31
CA GLN A 33 4.29 -8.01 17.30
C GLN A 33 5.28 -7.94 16.13
N TRP A 34 4.80 -7.55 14.94
CA TRP A 34 5.65 -7.39 13.77
C TRP A 34 6.67 -6.24 13.93
N PHE A 35 6.29 -5.13 14.57
CA PHE A 35 7.22 -4.04 14.86
C PHE A 35 8.35 -4.46 15.80
N ASN A 36 8.05 -5.27 16.82
CA ASN A 36 9.08 -5.81 17.71
C ASN A 36 10.08 -6.67 16.92
N GLN A 37 9.60 -7.52 16.02
CA GLN A 37 10.46 -8.33 15.15
C GLN A 37 11.35 -7.48 14.22
N VAL A 38 10.82 -6.37 13.71
CA VAL A 38 11.58 -5.43 12.88
C VAL A 38 12.71 -4.77 13.68
N GLU A 39 12.43 -4.38 14.93
CA GLU A 39 13.44 -3.80 15.82
C GLU A 39 14.53 -4.80 16.22
N GLU A 40 14.15 -6.05 16.50
CA GLU A 40 15.10 -7.12 16.84
C GLU A 40 16.06 -7.43 15.68
N VAL A 41 15.56 -7.41 14.44
CA VAL A 41 16.37 -7.67 13.24
C VAL A 41 17.25 -6.46 12.86
N GLY A 42 16.77 -5.24 13.08
CA GLY A 42 17.56 -4.02 12.89
C GLY A 42 17.82 -3.61 11.43
N PHE A 43 16.99 -4.07 10.47
CA PHE A 43 17.13 -3.66 9.06
C PHE A 43 16.56 -2.26 8.80
N ASP A 44 17.40 -1.32 8.35
CA ASP A 44 17.04 0.08 8.05
C ASP A 44 15.83 0.23 7.11
N ALA A 45 15.74 -0.65 6.11
CA ALA A 45 14.62 -0.67 5.16
C ALA A 45 13.28 -0.90 5.89
N PHE A 46 13.23 -1.84 6.84
CA PHE A 46 12.04 -2.14 7.61
C PHE A 46 11.79 -1.12 8.72
N SER A 47 12.83 -0.53 9.30
CA SER A 47 12.71 0.60 10.23
C SER A 47 12.01 1.80 9.58
N THR A 48 12.32 2.08 8.30
CA THR A 48 11.62 3.11 7.52
C THR A 48 10.14 2.78 7.34
N VAL A 49 9.81 1.52 7.04
CA VAL A 49 8.41 1.05 6.95
C VAL A 49 7.71 1.23 8.29
N LYS A 50 8.31 0.80 9.40
CA LYS A 50 7.76 1.00 10.76
C LYS A 50 7.43 2.47 11.01
N ARG A 51 8.34 3.39 10.69
CA ARG A 51 8.11 4.84 10.85
C ARG A 51 6.93 5.36 10.02
N THR A 52 6.75 4.86 8.80
CA THR A 52 5.56 5.17 7.98
C THR A 52 4.29 4.66 8.64
N PHE A 53 4.33 3.44 9.21
CA PHE A 53 3.20 2.87 9.93
C PHE A 53 2.83 3.70 11.16
N GLU A 54 3.80 4.13 11.96
CA GLU A 54 3.55 4.99 13.13
C GLU A 54 2.89 6.32 12.73
N LYS A 55 3.40 6.96 11.67
CA LYS A 55 2.85 8.23 11.17
C LYS A 55 1.42 8.11 10.67
N HIS A 56 1.06 6.99 10.03
CA HIS A 56 -0.23 6.78 9.37
C HIS A 56 -1.06 5.67 10.01
N TYR A 57 -0.82 5.37 11.29
CA TYR A 57 -1.31 4.15 11.95
C TYR A 57 -2.83 4.02 11.90
N ASN A 58 -3.56 5.12 12.18
CA ASN A 58 -5.02 5.12 12.14
C ASN A 58 -5.56 4.79 10.76
N THR A 59 -5.04 5.42 9.70
CA THR A 59 -5.42 5.14 8.31
C THR A 59 -5.14 3.71 7.92
N ILE A 60 -3.99 3.19 8.33
CA ILE A 60 -3.58 1.80 8.07
C ILE A 60 -4.49 0.82 8.78
N VAL A 61 -4.81 1.05 10.05
CA VAL A 61 -5.68 0.15 10.81
C VAL A 61 -7.14 0.20 10.30
N ASN A 62 -7.59 1.35 9.80
CA ASN A 62 -8.92 1.49 9.19
C ASN A 62 -9.12 0.54 8.00
N TYR A 63 -8.05 0.12 7.31
CA TYR A 63 -8.14 -0.93 6.28
C TYR A 63 -8.84 -2.20 6.80
N PHE A 64 -8.61 -2.59 8.04
CA PHE A 64 -9.19 -3.81 8.62
C PHE A 64 -10.67 -3.67 9.02
N GLN A 65 -11.26 -2.46 8.91
CA GLN A 65 -12.65 -2.22 9.26
C GLN A 65 -13.60 -2.48 8.07
N SER A 66 -13.37 -1.83 6.93
CA SER A 66 -14.20 -2.00 5.72
C SER A 66 -13.50 -2.75 4.59
N ARG A 67 -12.17 -2.95 4.68
CA ARG A 67 -11.31 -3.53 3.63
C ARG A 67 -11.61 -2.97 2.24
N SER A 68 -11.93 -1.68 2.16
CA SER A 68 -12.09 -0.99 0.88
C SER A 68 -10.79 -1.18 0.08
N THR A 69 -10.88 -1.93 -1.03
CA THR A 69 -9.72 -2.27 -1.82
C THR A 69 -9.32 -1.07 -2.68
N ASN A 70 -8.01 -0.79 -2.74
CA ASN A 70 -7.47 0.25 -3.61
C ASN A 70 -7.58 -0.10 -5.10
N ALA A 71 -8.15 -1.27 -5.46
CA ALA A 71 -8.25 -1.78 -6.82
C ALA A 71 -8.94 -0.81 -7.78
N ALA A 72 -9.99 -0.10 -7.33
CA ALA A 72 -10.66 0.91 -8.15
C ALA A 72 -9.73 2.10 -8.46
N ALA A 73 -8.99 2.58 -7.46
CA ALA A 73 -8.03 3.67 -7.63
C ALA A 73 -6.77 3.24 -8.40
N GLU A 74 -6.31 1.99 -8.25
CA GLU A 74 -5.23 1.41 -9.05
C GLU A 74 -5.63 1.26 -10.51
N SER A 75 -6.83 0.75 -10.78
CA SER A 75 -7.41 0.67 -12.14
C SER A 75 -7.55 2.06 -12.77
N PHE A 76 -8.01 3.04 -11.99
CA PHE A 76 -8.08 4.43 -12.42
C PHE A 76 -6.69 5.00 -12.77
N ASN A 77 -5.70 4.81 -11.88
CA ASN A 77 -4.33 5.24 -12.11
C ASN A 77 -3.70 4.55 -13.34
N ALA A 78 -3.99 3.26 -13.57
CA ALA A 78 -3.52 2.51 -14.72
C ALA A 78 -4.08 3.08 -16.03
N LYS A 79 -5.40 3.29 -16.10
CA LYS A 79 -6.07 3.90 -17.25
C LYS A 79 -5.57 5.34 -17.52
N ILE A 80 -5.30 6.14 -16.49
CA ILE A 80 -4.68 7.47 -16.65
C ILE A 80 -3.27 7.36 -17.24
N LYS A 81 -2.44 6.46 -16.72
CA LYS A 81 -1.08 6.22 -17.23
C LYS A 81 -1.11 5.79 -18.69
N ASP A 82 -2.00 4.88 -19.05
CA ASP A 82 -2.19 4.43 -20.43
C ASP A 82 -2.66 5.55 -21.35
N PHE A 83 -3.61 6.37 -20.90
CA PHE A 83 -4.06 7.53 -21.66
C PHE A 83 -2.91 8.51 -21.89
N ARG A 84 -2.15 8.88 -20.86
CA ARG A 84 -0.95 9.74 -21.00
C ARG A 84 0.10 9.14 -21.93
N ARG A 85 0.29 7.83 -21.90
CA ARG A 85 1.24 7.10 -22.77
C ARG A 85 0.87 7.24 -24.25
N GLN A 86 -0.41 7.14 -24.59
CA GLN A 86 -0.89 7.28 -25.98
C GLN A 86 -0.59 8.67 -26.56
N PHE A 87 -0.70 9.72 -25.74
CA PHE A 87 -0.50 11.11 -26.18
C PHE A 87 0.91 11.65 -25.88
N ARG A 88 1.85 10.78 -25.48
CA ARG A 88 3.25 11.12 -25.12
C ARG A 88 3.37 12.28 -24.13
N GLY A 89 2.41 12.41 -23.22
CA GLY A 89 2.33 13.51 -22.28
C GLY A 89 0.97 14.19 -22.27
N VAL A 90 0.91 15.37 -21.64
CA VAL A 90 -0.28 16.20 -21.54
C VAL A 90 0.12 17.62 -21.91
N THR A 91 -0.22 18.04 -23.12
CA THR A 91 0.08 19.40 -23.63
C THR A 91 -1.08 20.36 -23.37
N ASP A 92 -2.32 19.86 -23.45
CA ASP A 92 -3.55 20.62 -23.14
C ASP A 92 -4.32 19.93 -22.01
N ILE A 93 -4.31 20.57 -20.84
CA ILE A 93 -4.95 20.07 -19.62
C ILE A 93 -6.47 20.04 -19.76
N LYS A 94 -7.07 21.04 -20.43
CA LYS A 94 -8.54 21.12 -20.58
C LYS A 94 -9.03 19.99 -21.49
N PHE A 95 -8.34 19.76 -22.60
CA PHE A 95 -8.66 18.65 -23.51
C PHE A 95 -8.42 17.28 -22.85
N PHE A 96 -7.34 17.15 -22.07
CA PHE A 96 -7.05 15.94 -21.31
C PHE A 96 -8.17 15.62 -20.31
N LEU A 97 -8.62 16.60 -19.51
CA LEU A 97 -9.71 16.40 -18.55
C LEU A 97 -11.03 16.07 -19.25
N TYR A 98 -11.34 16.73 -20.37
CA TYR A 98 -12.52 16.41 -21.19
C TYR A 98 -12.53 14.94 -21.65
N ARG A 99 -11.40 14.47 -22.21
CA ARG A 99 -11.26 13.08 -22.68
C ARG A 99 -11.24 12.07 -21.54
N LEU A 100 -10.63 12.44 -20.42
CA LEU A 100 -10.61 11.62 -19.21
C LEU A 100 -12.05 11.40 -18.74
N CYS A 101 -12.85 12.46 -18.54
CA CYS A 101 -14.26 12.32 -18.18
C CYS A 101 -15.06 11.44 -19.15
N LYS A 102 -14.78 11.52 -20.46
CA LYS A 102 -15.43 10.69 -21.50
C LYS A 102 -15.08 9.19 -21.45
N ILE A 103 -13.94 8.79 -20.88
CA ILE A 103 -13.52 7.37 -20.77
C ILE A 103 -14.19 6.68 -19.58
N TYR A 104 -14.73 7.46 -18.63
CA TYR A 104 -15.28 6.97 -17.37
C TYR A 104 -16.78 7.29 -17.17
N ALA A 105 -17.42 7.92 -18.15
CA ALA A 105 -18.88 7.98 -18.28
C ALA A 105 -19.39 6.75 -19.05
#